data_AF-A0AB74LYA6-F1
#
_entry.id   AF-A0AB74LYA6-F1
#
_cell.length_a   1.000
_cell.length_b   1.000
_cell.length_c   1.000
_cell.angle_alpha   90.00
_cell.angle_beta   90.00
_cell.angle_gamma   90.00
#
_symmetry.space_group_name_H-M   'P 1'
#
loop_
_entity.id
_entity.type
_entity.pdbx_description
1 polymer ?
#
loop_
_entity_poly.entity_id
_entity_poly.type
_entity_poly.pdbx_seq_one_letter_code
_entity_poly.pdbx_strand_id
1 'polypeptide(L)'
;MSLISNERIKLSAAYLNTAAGGLFTAGVVAALVATVFGVSGRSNLSALTLSGGIAIFFLASIALHGCARIIRGRLQPWPTFRSWPSSSRR
;
A
#
# COMPACT_ATOMS: atom_id res chain seq x y z
N MET A 1 -4.47 -11.49 22.60
CA MET A 1 -4.91 -10.93 21.31
C MET A 1 -5.37 -12.09 20.44
N SER A 2 -6.59 -12.07 19.91
CA SER A 2 -7.18 -13.21 19.16
C SER A 2 -6.49 -13.42 17.81
N LEU A 3 -6.37 -14.68 17.36
CA LEU A 3 -5.90 -15.05 16.00
C LEU A 3 -6.67 -14.30 14.91
N ILE A 4 -7.98 -14.09 15.10
CA ILE A 4 -8.84 -13.30 14.21
C ILE A 4 -8.36 -11.86 14.09
N SER A 5 -7.88 -11.25 15.18
CA SER A 5 -7.38 -9.87 15.17
C SER A 5 -6.10 -9.76 14.34
N ASN A 6 -5.25 -10.79 14.36
CA ASN A 6 -4.03 -10.84 13.57
C ASN A 6 -4.33 -10.99 12.06
N GLU A 7 -5.31 -11.80 11.69
CA GLU A 7 -5.75 -11.93 10.30
C GLU A 7 -6.38 -10.64 9.77
N ARG A 8 -7.20 -9.95 10.58
CA ARG A 8 -7.74 -8.63 10.23
C ARG A 8 -6.64 -7.61 9.97
N ILE A 9 -5.62 -7.54 10.82
CA ILE A 9 -4.46 -6.65 10.64
C ILE A 9 -3.72 -6.96 9.32
N LYS A 10 -3.54 -8.25 8.99
CA LYS A 10 -2.93 -8.66 7.71
C LYS A 10 -3.75 -8.23 6.51
N LEU A 11 -5.07 -8.47 6.54
CA LEU A 11 -5.98 -8.09 5.47
C LEU A 11 -6.02 -6.57 5.30
N SER A 12 -6.16 -5.81 6.39
CA SER A 12 -6.14 -4.34 6.33
C SER A 12 -4.84 -3.79 5.75
N ALA A 13 -3.69 -4.35 6.15
CA ALA A 13 -2.40 -3.95 5.58
C ALA A 13 -2.30 -4.28 4.08
N ALA A 14 -2.84 -5.41 3.64
CA ALA A 14 -2.89 -5.76 2.22
C ALA A 14 -3.78 -4.80 1.42
N TYR A 15 -4.97 -4.47 1.93
CA TYR A 15 -5.87 -3.49 1.33
C TYR A 15 -5.22 -2.11 1.20
N LEU A 16 -4.59 -1.61 2.28
CA LEU A 16 -3.90 -0.32 2.29
C LEU A 16 -2.73 -0.29 1.28
N ASN A 17 -1.97 -1.39 1.17
CA ASN A 17 -0.89 -1.48 0.21
C ASN A 17 -1.40 -1.48 -1.24
N THR A 18 -2.49 -2.22 -1.53
CA THR A 18 -3.12 -2.21 -2.86
C THR A 18 -3.68 -0.83 -3.21
N ALA A 19 -4.35 -0.16 -2.26
CA ALA A 19 -4.83 1.20 -2.45
C ALA A 19 -3.68 2.18 -2.71
N ALA A 20 -2.55 2.05 -2.00
CA ALA A 20 -1.36 2.87 -2.23
C ALA A 20 -0.80 2.69 -3.64
N GLY A 21 -0.71 1.44 -4.12
CA GLY A 21 -0.29 1.12 -5.48
C GLY A 21 -1.26 1.65 -6.54
N GLY A 22 -2.57 1.57 -6.28
CA GLY A 22 -3.61 2.13 -7.14
C GLY A 22 -3.53 3.65 -7.26
N LEU A 23 -3.38 4.37 -6.15
CA LEU A 23 -3.18 5.83 -6.12
C LEU A 23 -1.90 6.25 -6.87
N PHE A 24 -0.81 5.50 -6.70
CA PHE A 24 0.42 5.76 -7.44
C PHE A 24 0.23 5.54 -8.94
N THR A 25 -0.36 4.42 -9.34
CA THR A 25 -0.54 4.09 -10.76
C THR A 25 -1.51 5.06 -11.44
N ALA A 26 -2.67 5.31 -10.83
CA ALA A 26 -3.68 6.19 -11.39
C ALA A 26 -3.31 7.68 -11.31
N GLY A 27 -2.66 8.11 -10.22
CA GLY A 27 -2.36 9.53 -9.99
C GLY A 27 -1.01 9.98 -10.54
N VAL A 28 0.00 9.10 -10.56
CA VAL A 28 1.37 9.43 -10.98
C VAL A 28 1.67 8.84 -12.35
N VAL A 29 1.54 7.52 -12.52
CA VAL A 29 1.92 6.85 -13.77
C VAL A 29 0.99 7.27 -14.92
N ALA A 30 -0.34 7.25 -14.72
CA ALA A 30 -1.27 7.66 -15.76
C ALA A 30 -1.11 9.13 -16.17
N ALA A 31 -0.84 10.02 -15.20
CA ALA A 31 -0.55 11.43 -15.49
C ALA A 31 0.76 11.59 -16.31
N LEU A 32 1.82 10.87 -15.94
CA LEU A 32 3.07 10.82 -16.71
C LEU A 32 2.88 10.29 -18.13
N VAL A 33 2.10 9.22 -18.30
CA VAL A 33 1.78 8.68 -19.63
C VAL A 33 0.99 9.72 -20.43
N ALA A 34 -0.01 10.36 -19.83
CA ALA A 34 -0.80 11.40 -20.50
C ALA A 34 0.06 12.58 -20.99
N THR A 35 1.09 12.98 -20.22
CA THR A 35 2.01 14.04 -20.65
C THR A 35 2.95 13.59 -21.76
N VAL A 36 3.57 12.41 -21.64
CA VAL A 36 4.53 11.89 -22.63
C VAL A 36 3.86 11.67 -23.99
N PHE A 37 2.63 11.16 -23.98
CA PHE A 37 1.88 10.88 -25.21
C PHE A 37 1.03 12.06 -25.70
N GLY A 38 1.08 13.22 -25.03
CA GLY A 38 0.32 14.41 -25.42
C GLY A 38 -1.20 14.22 -25.37
N VAL A 39 -1.69 13.23 -24.60
CA VAL A 39 -3.12 12.92 -24.42
C VAL A 39 -3.82 13.99 -23.56
N SER A 40 -3.04 14.88 -22.93
CA SER A 40 -3.53 16.11 -22.29
C SER A 40 -4.05 17.10 -23.35
N GLY A 41 -5.26 16.86 -23.85
CA GLY A 41 -5.93 17.75 -24.80
C GLY A 41 -5.97 19.19 -24.28
N ARG A 42 -5.60 20.17 -25.12
CA ARG A 42 -5.52 21.63 -24.90
C ARG A 42 -6.08 22.13 -23.56
N SER A 43 -5.43 21.78 -22.46
CA SER A 43 -5.88 22.12 -21.12
C SER A 43 -5.02 23.29 -20.67
N ASN A 44 -5.64 24.43 -20.36
CA ASN A 44 -4.99 25.60 -19.72
C ASN A 44 -4.50 25.28 -18.29
N LEU A 45 -4.26 24.01 -17.96
CA LEU A 45 -3.73 23.59 -16.68
C LEU A 45 -2.24 23.89 -16.70
N SER A 46 -1.86 24.83 -15.84
CA SER A 46 -0.46 25.19 -15.63
C SER A 46 0.34 23.94 -15.24
N ALA A 47 1.57 23.81 -15.74
CA ALA A 47 2.47 22.72 -15.40
C ALA A 47 2.61 22.54 -13.87
N LEU A 48 2.47 23.65 -13.12
CA LEU A 48 2.42 23.70 -11.66
C LEU A 48 1.25 22.91 -11.05
N THR A 49 0.06 22.99 -11.66
CA THR A 49 -1.12 22.25 -11.20
C THR A 49 -0.94 20.75 -11.41
N LEU A 50 -0.34 20.36 -12.54
CA LEU A 50 -0.08 18.97 -12.86
C LEU A 50 1.01 18.37 -11.96
N SER A 51 2.13 19.08 -11.79
CA SER A 51 3.19 18.66 -10.86
C SER A 51 2.69 18.60 -9.42
N GLY A 52 1.81 19.54 -9.02
CA GLY A 52 1.15 19.54 -7.72
C GLY A 52 0.26 18.31 -7.52
N GLY A 53 -0.57 17.97 -8.51
CA GLY A 53 -1.40 16.76 -8.47
C GLY A 53 -0.57 15.48 -8.32
N ILE A 54 0.45 15.32 -9.17
CA ILE A 54 1.38 14.18 -9.09
C ILE A 54 2.05 14.10 -7.71
N ALA A 55 2.53 15.24 -7.18
CA ALA A 55 3.17 15.28 -5.87
C ALA A 55 2.21 14.88 -4.74
N ILE A 56 0.96 15.35 -4.77
CA ILE A 56 -0.06 14.99 -3.77
C ILE A 56 -0.38 13.50 -3.82
N PHE A 57 -0.60 12.93 -5.01
CA PHE A 57 -0.85 11.49 -5.16
C PHE A 57 0.35 10.63 -4.75
N PHE A 58 1.57 11.11 -5.02
CA PHE A 58 2.80 10.46 -4.60
C PHE A 58 2.96 10.46 -3.07
N LEU A 59 2.77 11.61 -2.42
CA LEU A 59 2.78 11.74 -0.96
C LEU A 59 1.69 10.89 -0.31
N ALA A 60 0.47 10.89 -0.87
CA ALA A 60 -0.63 10.07 -0.38
C ALA A 60 -0.30 8.57 -0.47
N SER A 61 0.28 8.12 -1.58
CA SER A 61 0.73 6.73 -1.75
C SER A 61 1.81 6.34 -0.73
N ILE A 62 2.81 7.20 -0.52
CA ILE A 62 3.87 6.98 0.48
C ILE A 62 3.29 6.89 1.88
N ALA A 63 2.41 7.82 2.25
CA ALA A 63 1.76 7.83 3.56
C ALA A 63 0.96 6.53 3.79
N LEU A 64 0.19 6.10 2.78
CA LEU A 64 -0.65 4.91 2.88
C LEU A 64 0.18 3.61 2.91
N HIS A 65 1.27 3.56 2.15
CA HIS A 65 2.25 2.47 2.20
C HIS A 65 2.98 2.42 3.55
N GLY A 66 3.36 3.58 4.10
CA GLY A 66 3.93 3.71 5.44
C GLY A 66 2.99 3.22 6.53
N CYS A 67 1.72 3.62 6.47
CA CYS A 67 0.66 3.13 7.36
C CYS A 67 0.52 1.60 7.28
N ALA A 68 0.50 1.02 6.07
CA ALA A 68 0.46 -0.43 5.91
C ALA A 68 1.68 -1.13 6.56
N ARG A 69 2.87 -0.53 6.46
CA ARG A 69 4.10 -1.05 7.06
C ARG A 69 4.06 -0.98 8.59
N ILE A 70 3.56 0.11 9.16
CA ILE A 70 3.38 0.28 10.61
C ILE A 70 2.36 -0.72 11.16
N ILE A 71 1.24 -0.91 10.44
CA ILE A 71 0.19 -1.85 10.84
C ILE A 71 0.70 -3.30 10.78
N ARG A 72 1.52 -3.67 9.78
CA ARG A 72 2.20 -4.97 9.76
C ARG A 72 3.21 -5.14 10.90
N GLY A 73 3.86 -4.08 11.34
CA GLY A 73 4.78 -4.12 12.49
C GLY A 73 4.10 -4.43 13.82
N ARG A 74 2.77 -4.30 13.90
CA ARG A 74 1.96 -4.62 15.10
C ARG A 74 1.50 -6.08 15.13
N LEU A 75 1.90 -6.91 14.16
CA LEU A 75 1.61 -8.33 14.16
C LEU A 75 2.28 -8.98 15.37
N GLN A 76 1.49 -9.62 16.23
CA GLN A 76 2.04 -10.42 17.30
C GLN A 76 2.82 -11.57 16.65
N PRO A 77 4.09 -11.82 17.05
CA PRO A 77 4.83 -12.96 16.54
C PRO A 77 3.99 -14.20 16.80
N TRP A 78 3.80 -14.99 15.75
CA TRP A 78 3.16 -16.30 15.87
C TRP A 78 3.88 -17.00 17.02
N PRO A 79 3.18 -17.51 18.06
CA PRO A 79 3.84 -18.21 19.15
C PRO A 79 4.50 -19.42 18.50
N THR A 80 5.79 -19.30 18.18
CA THR A 80 6.58 -20.33 17.53
C THR A 80 6.18 -21.63 18.16
N PHE A 81 5.68 -22.54 17.34
CA PHE A 81 5.24 -23.89 17.67
C PHE A 81 6.47 -24.66 18.22
N ARG A 82 7.02 -24.22 19.35
CA ARG A 82 8.26 -24.70 19.99
C ARG A 82 7.93 -25.66 21.12
N SER A 83 6.91 -26.47 20.90
CA SER A 83 6.68 -27.71 21.60
C SER A 83 5.64 -28.48 20.79
N TRP A 84 6.01 -28.92 19.59
CA TRP A 84 5.40 -30.15 19.10
C TRP A 84 5.93 -31.25 20.04
N PRO A 85 5.11 -31.88 20.90
CA PRO A 85 5.59 -33.04 21.61
C PRO A 85 5.82 -34.11 20.55
N SER A 86 7.07 -34.45 20.32
CA SER A 86 7.47 -35.68 19.62
C SER A 86 7.12 -36.86 20.52
N SER A 87 5.84 -37.07 20.81
CA SER A 87 5.36 -38.28 21.46
C SER A 87 5.04 -39.31 20.39
N SER A 88 5.80 -40.38 20.43
CA SER A 88 5.40 -41.74 20.09
C SER A 88 4.86 -42.01 18.67
N ARG A 89 5.80 -42.33 17.78
CA ARG A 89 5.59 -43.49 16.90
C ARG A 89 6.71 -44.49 17.14
N ARG A 90 6.32 -45.50 17.92
CA ARG A 90 6.76 -46.92 17.97
C ARG A 90 8.24 -47.20 17.77
#